data_AF-A0A7Y1X721-F1
#
_entry.id   AF-A0A7Y1X721-F1
#
_cell.length_a   1.000
_cell.length_b   1.000
_cell.length_c   1.000
_cell.angle_alpha   90.00
_cell.angle_beta   90.00
_cell.angle_gamma   90.00
#
_symmetry.space_group_name_H-M   'P 1'
#
loop_
_entity.id
_entity.type
_entity.pdbx_description
1 polymer ?
#
loop_
_entity_poly.entity_id
_entity_poly.type
_entity_poly.pdbx_seq_one_letter_code
_entity_poly.pdbx_strand_id
1 'polypeptide(L)'
;MSDFDQKIKEALDAETVDMLADLEEQGLFAQLGGLFKGKLAWLGVVTIIFGTIAAFTGFYAAWQFIIADDIQSMLRWAALAWALLQANMMIKIWSWMRMETNRSLRETKRLELQVARLLARD
;
A
#
# COMPACT_ATOMS: atom_id res chain seq x y z
N MET A 1 -31.37 2.52 35.65
CA MET A 1 -30.88 2.35 34.26
C MET A 1 -31.24 0.93 33.85
N SER A 2 -31.83 0.75 32.67
CA SER A 2 -32.36 -0.55 32.23
C SER A 2 -31.22 -1.49 31.83
N ASP A 3 -31.40 -2.80 32.00
CA ASP A 3 -30.45 -3.84 31.50
C ASP A 3 -30.19 -3.70 29.99
N PHE A 4 -31.13 -3.10 29.25
CA PHE A 4 -31.00 -2.81 27.83
C PHE A 4 -29.95 -1.73 27.54
N ASP A 5 -29.92 -0.63 28.31
CA ASP A 5 -28.89 0.40 28.15
C ASP A 5 -27.49 -0.14 28.48
N GLN A 6 -27.40 -1.06 29.44
CA GLN A 6 -26.14 -1.68 29.82
C GLN A 6 -25.61 -2.60 28.71
N LYS A 7 -26.48 -3.41 28.11
CA LYS A 7 -26.12 -4.26 26.96
C LYS A 7 -25.75 -3.46 25.72
N ILE A 8 -26.40 -2.32 25.48
CA ILE A 8 -26.04 -1.41 24.38
C ILE A 8 -24.65 -0.83 24.60
N LYS A 9 -24.33 -0.38 25.83
CA LYS A 9 -22.99 0.12 26.17
C LYS A 9 -21.92 -0.94 26.06
N GLU A 10 -22.16 -2.15 26.56
CA GLU A 10 -21.20 -3.26 26.47
C GLU A 10 -20.96 -3.70 25.01
N ALA A 11 -22.00 -3.76 24.19
CA ALA A 11 -21.87 -4.06 22.76
C ALA A 11 -21.08 -2.96 22.03
N LEU A 12 -21.38 -1.69 22.34
CA LEU A 12 -20.65 -0.55 21.78
C LEU A 12 -19.18 -0.58 22.22
N ASP A 13 -18.89 -0.83 23.48
CA ASP A 13 -17.52 -0.93 23.99
C ASP A 13 -16.76 -2.10 23.35
N ALA A 14 -17.38 -3.27 23.21
CA ALA A 14 -16.77 -4.44 22.56
C ALA A 14 -16.46 -4.20 21.08
N GLU A 15 -17.41 -3.67 20.31
CA GLU A 15 -17.22 -3.32 18.90
C GLU A 15 -16.13 -2.25 18.75
N THR A 16 -16.09 -1.28 19.66
CA THR A 16 -15.10 -0.19 19.61
C THR A 16 -13.70 -0.67 20.04
N VAL A 17 -13.59 -1.71 20.88
CA VAL A 17 -12.32 -2.36 21.22
C VAL A 17 -11.77 -3.12 20.02
N ASP A 18 -12.61 -3.88 19.31
CA ASP A 18 -12.21 -4.56 18.08
C ASP A 18 -11.80 -3.58 16.98
N MET A 19 -12.53 -2.45 16.84
CA MET A 19 -12.15 -1.38 15.92
C MET A 19 -10.81 -0.74 16.29
N LEU A 20 -10.49 -0.58 17.57
CA LEU A 20 -9.20 -0.05 18.00
C LEU A 20 -8.05 -1.03 17.78
N ALA A 21 -8.29 -2.33 17.92
CA ALA A 21 -7.30 -3.37 17.65
C ALA A 21 -6.90 -3.36 16.17
N ASP A 22 -7.84 -3.16 15.24
CA ASP A 22 -7.52 -3.04 13.80
C ASP A 22 -6.75 -1.75 13.45
N LEU A 23 -6.80 -0.75 14.33
CA LEU A 23 -6.09 0.53 14.20
C LEU A 23 -4.68 0.50 14.82
N GLU A 24 -4.26 -0.59 15.46
CA GLU A 24 -2.91 -0.74 16.00
C GLU A 24 -1.83 -0.73 14.90
N GLU A 25 -0.59 -0.49 15.32
CA GLU A 25 0.54 -0.27 14.43
C GLU A 25 0.85 -1.54 13.62
N GLN A 26 0.39 -1.55 12.37
CA GLN A 26 0.64 -2.67 11.47
C GLN A 26 2.13 -2.76 11.12
N GLY A 27 2.71 -3.95 11.25
CA GLY A 27 4.06 -4.24 10.76
C GLY A 27 4.20 -4.06 9.25
N LEU A 28 5.44 -3.96 8.75
CA LEU A 28 5.76 -3.72 7.33
C LEU A 28 5.05 -4.68 6.36
N PHE A 29 4.97 -5.97 6.67
CA PHE A 29 4.27 -6.95 5.85
C PHE A 29 2.75 -6.76 5.83
N ALA A 30 2.17 -6.33 6.96
CA ALA A 30 0.75 -5.99 7.04
C ALA A 30 0.44 -4.70 6.25
N GLN A 31 1.33 -3.70 6.28
CA GLN A 31 1.22 -2.50 5.46
C GLN A 31 1.30 -2.81 3.96
N LEU A 32 2.22 -3.71 3.56
CA LEU A 32 2.29 -4.23 2.19
C LEU A 32 1.01 -4.98 1.80
N GLY A 33 0.48 -5.83 2.68
CA GLY A 33 -0.82 -6.48 2.50
C GLY A 33 -1.96 -5.46 2.37
N GLY A 34 -1.84 -4.32 3.05
CA GLY A 34 -2.78 -3.20 2.98
C GLY A 34 -2.88 -2.54 1.61
N LEU A 35 -1.86 -2.63 0.74
CA LEU A 35 -1.97 -2.16 -0.65
C LEU A 35 -2.99 -2.99 -1.47
N PHE A 36 -3.27 -4.23 -1.06
CA PHE A 36 -4.23 -5.13 -1.72
C PHE A 36 -5.61 -5.10 -1.08
N LYS A 37 -5.86 -4.20 -0.11
CA LYS A 37 -7.14 -4.06 0.56
C LYS A 37 -7.81 -2.73 0.21
N GLY A 38 -9.15 -2.74 0.13
CA GLY A 38 -9.97 -1.55 -0.13
C GLY A 38 -10.22 -1.25 -1.61
N LYS A 39 -10.82 -0.08 -1.88
CA LYS A 39 -11.30 0.31 -3.23
C LYS A 39 -10.20 0.44 -4.28
N LEU A 40 -8.95 0.63 -3.85
CA LEU A 40 -7.78 0.82 -4.73
C LEU A 40 -6.87 -0.41 -4.77
N ALA A 41 -7.32 -1.55 -4.24
CA ALA A 41 -6.59 -2.82 -4.26
C ALA A 41 -6.21 -3.27 -5.68
N TRP A 42 -7.10 -3.03 -6.65
CA TRP A 42 -6.86 -3.35 -8.06
C TRP A 42 -5.61 -2.66 -8.59
N LEU A 43 -5.33 -1.43 -8.12
CA LEU A 43 -4.17 -0.67 -8.57
C LEU A 43 -2.88 -1.25 -8.00
N GLY A 44 -2.90 -1.77 -6.76
CA GLY A 44 -1.78 -2.52 -6.20
C GLY A 44 -1.47 -3.81 -6.97
N VAL A 45 -2.50 -4.51 -7.46
CA VAL A 45 -2.32 -5.68 -8.33
C VAL A 45 -1.71 -5.27 -9.68
N VAL A 46 -2.22 -4.20 -10.28
CA VAL A 46 -1.69 -3.66 -11.55
C VAL A 46 -0.23 -3.23 -11.42
N THR A 47 0.15 -2.56 -10.33
CA THR A 47 1.54 -2.12 -10.13
C THR A 47 2.49 -3.29 -9.93
N ILE A 48 2.07 -4.37 -9.25
CA ILE A 48 2.87 -5.60 -9.18
C ILE A 48 3.03 -6.22 -10.56
N ILE A 49 1.94 -6.45 -11.29
CA ILE A 49 2.00 -7.11 -12.60
C ILE A 49 2.89 -6.30 -13.55
N PHE A 50 2.67 -4.99 -13.63
CA PHE A 50 3.45 -4.11 -14.49
C PHE A 50 4.91 -4.03 -14.05
N GLY A 51 5.19 -3.92 -12.75
CA GLY A 51 6.56 -3.93 -12.21
C GLY A 51 7.29 -5.24 -12.52
N THR A 52 6.63 -6.39 -12.36
CA THR A 52 7.18 -7.70 -12.69
C THR A 52 7.49 -7.81 -14.17
N ILE A 53 6.56 -7.44 -15.05
CA ILE A 53 6.79 -7.43 -16.51
C ILE A 53 7.97 -6.51 -16.84
N ALA A 54 7.96 -5.28 -16.33
CA ALA A 54 9.00 -4.29 -16.58
C ALA A 54 10.38 -4.79 -16.11
N ALA A 55 10.45 -5.48 -14.98
CA ALA A 55 11.68 -6.08 -14.47
C ALA A 55 12.20 -7.18 -15.40
N PHE A 56 11.36 -8.13 -15.80
CA PHE A 56 11.76 -9.20 -16.73
C PHE A 56 12.19 -8.65 -18.09
N THR A 57 11.43 -7.70 -18.65
CA THR A 57 11.81 -7.04 -19.91
C THR A 57 13.08 -6.22 -19.76
N GLY A 58 13.32 -5.63 -18.59
CA GLY A 58 14.54 -4.87 -18.29
C GLY A 58 15.77 -5.78 -18.24
N PHE A 59 15.67 -6.95 -17.60
CA PHE A 59 16.73 -7.96 -17.62
C PHE A 59 17.00 -8.48 -19.03
N TYR A 60 15.96 -8.73 -19.82
CA TYR A 60 16.11 -9.13 -21.21
C TYR A 60 16.80 -8.03 -22.05
N ALA A 61 16.41 -6.77 -21.87
CA ALA A 61 17.04 -5.65 -22.56
C ALA A 61 18.52 -5.49 -22.16
N ALA A 62 18.85 -5.68 -20.88
CA ALA A 62 20.24 -5.68 -20.41
C ALA A 62 21.06 -6.84 -20.99
N TRP A 63 20.46 -8.02 -21.17
CA TRP A 63 21.11 -9.16 -21.82
C TRP A 63 21.37 -8.88 -23.31
N GLN A 64 20.38 -8.33 -24.01
CA GLN A 64 20.52 -7.94 -25.43
C GLN A 64 21.56 -6.82 -25.62
N PHE A 65 21.70 -5.92 -24.65
CA PHE A 65 22.75 -4.90 -24.67
C PHE A 65 24.16 -5.50 -24.70
N ILE A 66 24.40 -6.60 -23.97
CA ILE A 66 25.73 -7.24 -23.87
C ILE A 66 26.07 -8.01 -25.15
N ILE A 67 25.08 -8.60 -25.81
CA ILE A 67 25.29 -9.47 -26.99
C ILE A 67 25.26 -8.68 -28.31
N ALA A 68 24.70 -7.46 -28.33
CA ALA A 68 24.58 -6.68 -29.55
C ALA A 68 25.95 -6.32 -30.15
N ASP A 69 26.16 -6.69 -31.41
CA ASP A 69 27.40 -6.42 -32.16
C ASP A 69 27.49 -4.97 -32.70
N ASP A 70 26.37 -4.26 -32.77
CA ASP A 70 26.27 -2.92 -33.34
C ASP A 70 25.95 -1.87 -32.28
N ILE A 71 26.67 -0.73 -32.33
CA ILE A 71 26.55 0.37 -31.37
C ILE A 71 25.13 0.97 -31.35
N GLN A 72 24.47 1.06 -32.52
CA GLN A 72 23.11 1.60 -32.58
C GLN A 72 22.12 0.66 -31.84
N SER A 73 22.31 -0.65 -32.00
CA SER A 73 21.51 -1.66 -31.32
C SER A 73 21.77 -1.68 -29.82
N MET A 74 23.04 -1.58 -29.39
CA MET A 74 23.41 -1.42 -27.98
C MET A 74 22.71 -0.19 -27.38
N LEU A 75 22.77 0.98 -28.02
CA LEU A 75 22.18 2.20 -27.47
C LEU A 75 20.65 2.10 -27.30
N ARG A 76 19.95 1.42 -28.23
CA ARG A 76 18.51 1.17 -28.12
C ARG A 76 18.16 0.28 -26.93
N TRP A 77 18.89 -0.82 -26.76
CA TRP A 77 18.67 -1.73 -25.62
C TRP A 77 19.04 -1.10 -24.29
N ALA A 78 20.10 -0.29 -24.25
CA ALA A 78 20.48 0.49 -23.07
C ALA A 78 19.41 1.51 -22.68
N ALA A 79 18.89 2.28 -23.65
CA ALA A 79 17.83 3.25 -23.41
C ALA A 79 16.54 2.57 -22.92
N LEU A 80 16.19 1.41 -23.50
CA LEU A 80 15.03 0.63 -23.08
C LEU A 80 15.21 0.08 -21.65
N ALA A 81 16.36 -0.52 -21.35
CA ALA A 81 16.67 -1.03 -20.02
C ALA A 81 16.64 0.09 -18.97
N TRP A 82 17.21 1.25 -19.29
CA TRP A 82 17.19 2.43 -18.43
C TRP A 82 15.75 2.92 -18.16
N ALA A 83 14.94 3.06 -19.21
CA ALA A 83 13.54 3.48 -19.06
C ALA A 83 12.73 2.51 -18.20
N LEU A 84 12.90 1.20 -18.38
CA LEU A 84 12.22 0.16 -17.59
C LEU A 84 12.67 0.13 -16.13
N LEU A 85 13.96 0.41 -15.87
CA LEU A 85 14.50 0.54 -14.52
C LEU A 85 13.92 1.77 -13.81
N GLN A 86 13.84 2.91 -14.49
CA GLN A 86 13.22 4.13 -13.96
C GLN A 86 11.73 3.93 -13.68
N ALA A 87 11.00 3.26 -14.58
CA ALA A 87 9.60 2.91 -14.35
C ALA A 87 9.42 2.04 -13.09
N ASN A 88 10.27 1.03 -12.89
CA ASN A 88 10.26 0.20 -11.69
C ASN A 88 10.51 1.00 -10.41
N MET A 89 11.47 1.94 -10.45
CA MET A 89 11.78 2.80 -9.32
C MET A 89 10.59 3.68 -8.95
N MET A 90 9.91 4.26 -9.94
CA MET A 90 8.73 5.10 -9.73
C MET A 90 7.57 4.31 -9.11
N ILE A 91 7.34 3.06 -9.56
CA ILE A 91 6.32 2.18 -8.99
C ILE A 91 6.57 1.90 -7.50
N LYS A 92 7.84 1.69 -7.11
CA LYS A 92 8.20 1.48 -5.71
C LYS A 92 7.94 2.71 -4.86
N ILE A 93 8.36 3.90 -5.33
CA ILE A 93 8.12 5.17 -4.63
C ILE A 93 6.61 5.40 -4.43
N TRP A 94 5.83 5.18 -5.49
CA TRP A 94 4.38 5.29 -5.42
C TRP A 94 3.76 4.33 -4.39
N SER A 95 4.27 3.09 -4.33
CA SER A 95 3.80 2.07 -3.38
C SER A 95 4.16 2.43 -1.93
N TRP A 96 5.31 3.05 -1.69
CA TRP A 96 5.67 3.59 -0.38
C TRP A 96 4.77 4.75 0.03
N MET A 97 4.55 5.71 -0.87
CA MET A 97 3.65 6.84 -0.64
C MET A 97 2.22 6.39 -0.32
N ARG A 98 1.77 5.30 -0.96
CA ARG A 98 0.49 4.63 -0.64
C ARG A 98 0.46 4.10 0.78
N MET A 99 1.52 3.43 1.25
CA MET A 99 1.59 2.94 2.63
C MET A 99 1.59 4.08 3.63
N GLU A 100 2.35 5.14 3.37
CA GLU A 100 2.36 6.33 4.22
C GLU A 100 0.97 6.98 4.30
N THR A 101 0.29 7.11 3.16
CA THR A 101 -1.08 7.64 3.09
C THR A 101 -2.04 6.77 3.91
N ASN A 102 -1.96 5.44 3.77
CA ASN A 102 -2.80 4.51 4.52
C ASN A 102 -2.53 4.59 6.04
N ARG A 103 -1.26 4.74 6.43
CA ARG A 103 -0.87 4.95 7.84
C ARG A 103 -1.47 6.25 8.38
N SER A 104 -1.34 7.36 7.65
CA SER A 104 -1.94 8.65 8.05
C SER A 104 -3.45 8.55 8.19
N LEU A 105 -4.15 7.91 7.24
CA LEU A 105 -5.60 7.69 7.31
C LEU A 105 -6.00 6.86 8.53
N ARG A 106 -5.21 5.85 8.92
CA ARG A 106 -5.45 5.05 10.11
C ARG A 106 -5.35 5.88 11.38
N GLU A 107 -4.32 6.70 11.50
CA GLU A 107 -4.15 7.60 12.64
C GLU A 107 -5.27 8.64 12.71
N THR A 108 -5.73 9.19 11.57
CA THR A 108 -6.88 10.10 11.55
C THR A 108 -8.15 9.44 12.08
N LYS A 109 -8.47 8.21 11.62
CA LYS A 109 -9.63 7.46 12.13
C LYS A 109 -9.52 7.14 13.62
N ARG A 110 -8.32 6.84 14.10
CA ARG A 110 -8.05 6.62 15.52
C ARG A 110 -8.33 7.87 16.34
N LEU A 111 -7.95 9.05 15.86
CA LEU A 111 -8.26 10.34 16.50
C LEU A 111 -9.76 10.65 16.46
N GLU A 112 -10.43 10.45 15.31
CA GLU A 112 -11.89 10.63 15.19
C GLU A 112 -12.64 9.78 16.22
N LEU A 113 -12.24 8.52 16.39
CA LEU A 113 -12.85 7.60 17.33
C LEU A 113 -12.57 7.98 18.79
N GLN A 114 -11.37 8.47 19.11
CA GLN A 114 -11.08 9.01 20.45
C GLN A 114 -11.92 10.27 20.77
N VAL A 115 -12.08 11.18 19.80
CA VAL A 115 -12.92 12.38 19.96
C VAL A 115 -14.38 12.00 20.15
N ALA A 116 -14.91 11.04 19.37
CA ALA A 116 -16.27 10.54 19.53
C ALA A 116 -16.52 9.95 20.93
N ARG A 117 -15.55 9.23 21.49
CA ARG A 117 -15.62 8.71 22.87
C ARG A 117 -15.62 9.81 23.93
N LEU A 118 -14.85 10.88 23.73
CA LEU A 118 -14.85 12.02 24.65
C LEU A 118 -16.22 12.71 24.66
N LEU A 119 -16.80 12.95 23.48
CA LEU A 119 -18.13 13.56 23.36
C LEU A 119 -19.27 12.69 23.91
N ALA A 120 -19.14 11.37 23.87
CA ALA A 120 -20.16 10.46 24.41
C ALA A 120 -20.12 10.30 25.95
N ARG A 121 -19.09 10.84 26.60
CA ARG A 121 -18.90 10.77 28.06
C ARG A 121 -19.44 11.99 28.81
N ASP A 122 -19.63 13.11 28.10
CA ASP A 122 -20.35 14.31 28.57
C ASP A 122 -21.85 14.21 28.24
#